data_AF-A0A3L7SJ56-F1
#
_entry.id   AF-A0A3L7SJ56-F1
#
_cell.length_a   1.000
_cell.length_b   1.000
_cell.length_c   1.000
_cell.angle_alpha   90.00
_cell.angle_beta   90.00
_cell.angle_gamma   90.00
#
_symmetry.space_group_name_H-M   'P 1'
#
loop_
_entity.id
_entity.type
_entity.pdbx_description
1 polymer ?
#
loop_
_entity_poly.entity_id
_entity_poly.type
_entity_poly.pdbx_seq_one_letter_code
_entity_poly.pdbx_strand_id
1 'polypeptide(L)'
;MRSLRVVRCLAIPAVLIATLAAAVSAEDVHYDVFVAASGTSLVIGGYDDAATTATVPADQMRVFGGEVVPATGTAAPYESASPGEPGFRAATQSFLNNPSLTTPAGVYTALPGSTPLTFSFLPISIGSDSRNLFYWSGTGSVAFAPVGADVSLDLDKQGGGGWTTGINGSSAAVIAGNTIQVTSAGVSAGTVHTHLFTSIAKAGAAPDQGFYLYAMQLGMTGLQSSDSLYFVVGALDPATLTPEQFADFETAHGLAEVWVENNLAAVPEPASFAIIGLGLAGLVGTASRGIRSRTNRR
;
A
#
# COMPACT_ATOMS: atom_id res chain seq x y z
N MET A 1 58.66 -9.08 -40.50
CA MET A 1 57.83 -9.61 -39.40
C MET A 1 57.06 -8.45 -38.77
N ARG A 2 55.78 -8.27 -39.11
CA ARG A 2 54.86 -7.33 -38.43
C ARG A 2 53.55 -8.07 -38.21
N SER A 3 53.20 -8.28 -36.93
CA SER A 3 52.01 -8.99 -36.49
C SER A 3 50.85 -8.00 -36.37
N LEU A 4 49.85 -8.10 -37.26
CA LEU A 4 48.56 -7.40 -37.10
C LEU A 4 47.68 -8.16 -36.11
N ARG A 5 47.34 -7.52 -34.98
CA ARG A 5 46.28 -8.00 -34.08
C ARG A 5 44.94 -7.44 -34.56
N VAL A 6 44.03 -8.34 -34.95
CA VAL A 6 42.63 -8.03 -35.24
C VAL A 6 41.87 -8.00 -33.91
N VAL A 7 41.42 -6.83 -33.49
CA VAL A 7 40.49 -6.67 -32.37
C VAL A 7 39.08 -6.89 -32.91
N ARG A 8 38.43 -7.98 -32.50
CA ARG A 8 37.01 -8.23 -32.80
C ARG A 8 36.17 -7.53 -31.74
N CYS A 9 35.55 -6.41 -32.09
CA CYS A 9 34.46 -5.82 -31.33
C CYS A 9 33.23 -6.74 -31.44
N LEU A 10 32.83 -7.35 -30.32
CA LEU A 10 31.58 -8.08 -30.20
C LEU A 10 30.47 -7.03 -29.96
N ALA A 11 29.64 -6.77 -30.97
CA ALA A 11 28.45 -5.94 -30.81
C ALA A 11 27.36 -6.80 -30.16
N ILE A 12 26.96 -6.46 -28.93
CA ILE A 12 25.80 -7.05 -28.25
C ILE A 12 24.56 -6.32 -28.78
N PRO A 13 23.57 -7.03 -29.36
CA PRO A 13 22.32 -6.39 -29.76
C PRO A 13 21.52 -6.01 -28.51
N ALA A 14 21.23 -4.71 -28.36
CA ALA A 14 20.27 -4.21 -27.39
C ALA A 14 18.87 -4.71 -27.79
N VAL A 15 18.33 -5.65 -27.02
CA VAL A 15 16.94 -6.09 -27.15
C VAL A 15 16.06 -5.01 -26.55
N LEU A 16 15.48 -4.18 -27.41
CA LEU A 16 14.47 -3.19 -27.05
C LEU A 16 13.16 -3.95 -26.74
N ILE A 17 12.89 -4.22 -25.48
CA ILE A 17 11.59 -4.73 -25.03
C ILE A 17 10.61 -3.55 -25.10
N ALA A 18 9.89 -3.43 -26.21
CA ALA A 18 8.75 -2.54 -26.31
C ALA A 18 7.61 -3.12 -25.47
N THR A 19 7.53 -2.74 -24.20
CA THR A 19 6.38 -3.02 -23.35
C THR A 19 5.19 -2.26 -23.90
N LEU A 20 4.23 -2.99 -24.47
CA LEU A 20 2.94 -2.48 -24.91
C LEU A 20 2.15 -2.08 -23.65
N ALA A 21 2.29 -0.85 -23.20
CA ALA A 21 1.47 -0.29 -22.13
C ALA A 21 0.05 -0.10 -22.67
N ALA A 22 -0.84 -1.06 -22.38
CA ALA A 22 -2.27 -0.80 -22.54
C ALA A 22 -2.62 0.32 -21.54
N ALA A 23 -3.12 1.45 -22.03
CA ALA A 23 -3.67 2.50 -21.17
C ALA A 23 -4.89 1.91 -20.45
N VAL A 24 -4.68 1.45 -19.22
CA VAL A 24 -5.75 1.10 -18.30
C VAL A 24 -6.32 2.43 -17.83
N SER A 25 -7.61 2.68 -18.05
CA SER A 25 -8.26 3.81 -17.39
C SER A 25 -8.30 3.49 -15.90
N ALA A 26 -7.57 4.26 -15.10
CA ALA A 26 -7.73 4.24 -13.65
C ALA A 26 -9.18 4.61 -13.35
N GLU A 27 -9.98 3.64 -12.90
CA GLU A 27 -11.15 3.98 -12.09
C GLU A 27 -10.59 4.37 -10.72
N ASP A 28 -11.12 5.44 -10.11
CA ASP A 28 -10.86 5.78 -8.72
C ASP A 28 -11.48 4.67 -7.85
N VAL A 29 -10.79 3.54 -7.76
CA VAL A 29 -11.17 2.46 -6.87
C VAL A 29 -10.56 2.76 -5.53
N HIS A 30 -11.42 3.20 -4.63
CA HIS A 30 -11.07 3.46 -3.24
C HIS A 30 -10.93 2.13 -2.50
N TYR A 31 -9.75 1.90 -1.92
CA TYR A 31 -9.41 0.68 -1.20
C TYR A 31 -9.07 0.98 0.27
N ASP A 32 -9.89 0.47 1.17
CA ASP A 32 -9.59 0.42 2.60
C ASP A 32 -8.70 -0.81 2.92
N VAL A 33 -7.88 -0.70 3.96
CA VAL A 33 -7.22 -1.85 4.58
C VAL A 33 -8.27 -2.72 5.27
N PHE A 34 -8.53 -3.90 4.73
CA PHE A 34 -9.42 -4.87 5.34
C PHE A 34 -8.70 -5.73 6.38
N VAL A 35 -9.32 -5.95 7.52
CA VAL A 35 -8.78 -6.71 8.63
C VAL A 35 -9.80 -7.75 9.12
N ALA A 36 -9.34 -9.00 9.26
CA ALA A 36 -10.12 -10.09 9.84
C ALA A 36 -9.23 -10.98 10.72
N ALA A 37 -9.84 -11.96 11.39
CA ALA A 37 -9.10 -13.01 12.08
C ALA A 37 -9.12 -14.30 11.27
N SER A 38 -8.02 -15.04 11.29
CA SER A 38 -7.95 -16.43 10.80
C SER A 38 -7.25 -17.28 11.84
N GLY A 39 -8.00 -18.13 12.54
CA GLY A 39 -7.50 -18.86 13.70
C GLY A 39 -6.98 -17.91 14.77
N THR A 40 -5.68 -17.96 15.05
CA THR A 40 -5.02 -17.13 16.07
C THR A 40 -4.33 -15.90 15.51
N SER A 41 -4.49 -15.58 14.22
CA SER A 41 -3.72 -14.53 13.56
C SER A 41 -4.63 -13.43 13.01
N LEU A 42 -4.16 -12.18 13.05
CA LEU A 42 -4.73 -11.12 12.24
C LEU A 42 -4.34 -11.33 10.78
N VAL A 43 -5.32 -11.28 9.89
CA VAL A 43 -5.10 -11.29 8.44
C VAL A 43 -5.54 -9.95 7.87
N ILE A 44 -4.78 -9.49 6.89
CA ILE A 44 -4.99 -8.23 6.19
C ILE A 44 -5.38 -8.48 4.73
N GLY A 45 -5.93 -7.46 4.08
CA GLY A 45 -6.28 -7.47 2.66
C GLY A 45 -6.85 -6.11 2.24
N GLY A 46 -7.47 -6.05 1.06
CA GLY A 46 -8.12 -4.84 0.55
C GLY A 46 -9.64 -4.92 0.62
N TYR A 47 -10.30 -3.79 0.87
CA TYR A 47 -11.75 -3.64 0.74
C TYR A 47 -12.06 -2.62 -0.35
N ASP A 48 -12.78 -3.05 -1.38
CA ASP A 48 -13.27 -2.20 -2.47
C ASP A 48 -14.62 -1.60 -2.06
N ASP A 49 -14.65 -0.30 -1.77
CA ASP A 49 -15.89 0.38 -1.35
C ASP A 49 -16.91 0.48 -2.50
N ALA A 50 -16.46 0.56 -3.75
CA ALA A 50 -17.35 0.64 -4.91
C ALA A 50 -18.03 -0.70 -5.20
N ALA A 51 -17.27 -1.79 -5.13
CA ALA A 51 -17.79 -3.14 -5.31
C ALA A 51 -18.43 -3.72 -4.03
N THR A 52 -18.18 -3.12 -2.86
CA THR A 52 -18.55 -3.62 -1.53
C THR A 52 -18.01 -5.04 -1.28
N THR A 53 -16.78 -5.29 -1.74
CA THR A 53 -16.13 -6.61 -1.67
C THR A 53 -14.80 -6.52 -0.93
N ALA A 54 -14.43 -7.59 -0.23
CA ALA A 54 -13.14 -7.72 0.44
C ALA A 54 -12.32 -8.83 -0.20
N THR A 55 -11.00 -8.67 -0.24
CA THR A 55 -10.04 -9.64 -0.76
C THR A 55 -9.09 -10.06 0.38
N VAL A 56 -9.11 -11.35 0.79
CA VAL A 56 -8.40 -11.93 1.97
C VAL A 56 -8.08 -13.43 1.72
N PRO A 57 -6.90 -13.99 2.12
CA PRO A 57 -5.82 -13.42 2.95
C PRO A 57 -4.72 -12.79 2.09
N ALA A 58 -3.76 -12.10 2.70
CA ALA A 58 -2.74 -11.34 1.98
C ALA A 58 -1.62 -12.17 1.31
N ASP A 59 -1.94 -13.19 0.54
CA ASP A 59 -1.26 -13.36 -0.76
C ASP A 59 -1.71 -12.29 -1.78
N GLN A 60 -2.51 -11.29 -1.35
CA GLN A 60 -3.51 -10.64 -2.20
C GLN A 60 -3.58 -9.10 -2.20
N MET A 61 -3.15 -8.36 -1.18
CA MET A 61 -3.00 -6.88 -1.24
C MET A 61 -2.31 -6.38 0.04
N ARG A 62 -1.08 -5.88 -0.06
CA ARG A 62 -0.30 -5.35 1.09
C ARG A 62 0.17 -3.92 0.90
N VAL A 63 0.07 -3.41 -0.32
CA VAL A 63 0.47 -2.06 -0.70
C VAL A 63 -0.77 -1.22 -0.89
N PHE A 64 -0.80 -0.05 -0.26
CA PHE A 64 -1.89 0.90 -0.34
C PHE A 64 -1.38 2.28 -0.72
N GLY A 65 -2.13 2.95 -1.60
CA GLY A 65 -1.89 4.32 -2.01
C GLY A 65 -2.65 5.32 -1.14
N GLY A 66 -2.06 6.49 -0.95
CA GLY A 66 -2.74 7.65 -0.39
C GLY A 66 -2.09 8.94 -0.89
N GLU A 67 -2.77 10.07 -0.74
CA GLU A 67 -2.25 11.36 -1.18
C GLU A 67 -2.29 12.37 -0.04
N VAL A 68 -1.29 13.26 -0.04
CA VAL A 68 -1.22 14.42 0.83
C VAL A 68 -0.91 15.67 -0.01
N VAL A 69 -1.62 16.75 0.29
CA VAL A 69 -1.48 18.04 -0.40
C VAL A 69 -1.13 19.12 0.61
N PRO A 70 -0.42 20.19 0.22
CA PRO A 70 -0.09 21.27 1.14
C PRO A 70 -1.35 21.85 1.77
N ALA A 71 -1.34 21.97 3.10
CA ALA A 71 -2.27 22.89 3.76
C ALA A 71 -2.00 24.33 3.30
N THR A 72 -2.95 25.24 3.50
CA THR A 72 -2.84 26.60 2.96
C THR A 72 -1.57 27.33 3.44
N GLY A 73 -0.57 27.51 2.56
CA GLY A 73 0.67 28.24 2.83
C GLY A 73 1.94 27.55 2.28
N THR A 74 3.01 28.32 2.00
CA THR A 74 4.23 27.84 1.32
C THR A 74 5.20 27.00 2.16
N ALA A 75 4.91 26.82 3.46
CA ALA A 75 5.72 26.01 4.39
C ALA A 75 4.84 25.13 5.30
N ALA A 76 3.59 24.92 4.90
CA ALA A 76 2.67 24.08 5.65
C ALA A 76 3.03 22.59 5.43
N PRO A 77 2.73 21.70 6.40
CA PRO A 77 2.79 20.28 6.18
C PRO A 77 1.87 19.89 5.00
N TYR A 78 2.21 18.79 4.35
CA TYR A 78 1.28 18.17 3.43
C TYR A 78 0.37 17.28 4.25
N GLU A 79 -0.93 17.39 4.06
CA GLU A 79 -1.94 16.69 4.84
C GLU A 79 -2.89 15.96 3.90
N SER A 80 -3.35 14.78 4.30
CA SER A 80 -4.38 14.06 3.57
C SER A 80 -5.69 14.85 3.60
N ALA A 81 -6.53 14.64 2.59
CA ALA A 81 -7.92 15.10 2.65
C ALA A 81 -8.64 14.52 3.88
N SER A 82 -9.83 15.06 4.18
CA SER A 82 -10.72 14.50 5.20
C SER A 82 -11.87 13.74 4.53
N PRO A 83 -12.05 12.43 4.79
CA PRO A 83 -11.17 11.57 5.60
C PRO A 83 -9.84 11.24 4.90
N GLY A 84 -8.82 10.88 5.67
CA GLY A 84 -7.53 10.44 5.11
C GLY A 84 -7.62 9.06 4.49
N GLU A 85 -6.79 8.77 3.49
CA GLU A 85 -6.84 7.51 2.75
C GLU A 85 -5.51 6.74 2.79
N PRO A 86 -5.54 5.39 2.83
CA PRO A 86 -6.74 4.54 2.93
C PRO A 86 -7.32 4.47 4.35
N GLY A 87 -8.59 4.07 4.48
CA GLY A 87 -9.20 3.73 5.77
C GLY A 87 -8.84 2.33 6.26
N PHE A 88 -9.29 2.00 7.48
CA PHE A 88 -9.21 0.67 8.07
C PHE A 88 -10.61 0.13 8.29
N ARG A 89 -10.84 -1.09 7.84
CA ARG A 89 -12.15 -1.73 7.87
C ARG A 89 -12.08 -3.15 8.40
N ALA A 90 -13.05 -3.50 9.24
CA ALA A 90 -13.33 -4.88 9.64
C ALA A 90 -14.84 -5.10 9.61
N ALA A 91 -15.26 -6.28 9.17
CA ALA A 91 -16.67 -6.59 8.95
C ALA A 91 -17.24 -7.60 9.96
N THR A 92 -18.56 -7.72 9.96
CA THR A 92 -19.28 -8.71 10.77
C THR A 92 -19.08 -10.13 10.23
N GLN A 93 -19.37 -11.14 11.05
CA GLN A 93 -19.34 -12.54 10.59
C GLN A 93 -20.35 -12.80 9.47
N SER A 94 -21.49 -12.11 9.49
CA SER A 94 -22.50 -12.23 8.43
C SER A 94 -21.94 -11.77 7.08
N PHE A 95 -21.19 -10.66 7.06
CA PHE A 95 -20.49 -10.21 5.87
C PHE A 95 -19.48 -11.26 5.41
N LEU A 96 -18.58 -11.72 6.30
CA LEU A 96 -17.54 -12.71 5.96
C LEU A 96 -18.10 -14.07 5.46
N ASN A 97 -19.33 -14.41 5.84
CA ASN A 97 -20.01 -15.62 5.39
C ASN A 97 -20.82 -15.41 4.09
N ASN A 98 -20.81 -14.20 3.52
CA ASN A 98 -21.55 -13.91 2.30
C ASN A 98 -20.91 -14.67 1.12
N PRO A 99 -21.64 -15.57 0.44
CA PRO A 99 -21.13 -16.36 -0.67
C PRO A 99 -20.76 -15.52 -1.90
N SER A 100 -21.12 -14.23 -1.95
CA SER A 100 -20.71 -13.31 -3.01
C SER A 100 -19.32 -12.70 -2.79
N LEU A 101 -18.69 -12.92 -1.63
CA LEU A 101 -17.31 -12.47 -1.42
C LEU A 101 -16.33 -13.43 -2.08
N THR A 102 -15.22 -12.88 -2.56
CA THR A 102 -14.08 -13.63 -3.08
C THR A 102 -13.33 -14.39 -1.98
N THR A 103 -13.61 -14.09 -0.71
CA THR A 103 -13.04 -14.78 0.44
C THR A 103 -13.64 -16.17 0.63
N PRO A 104 -12.83 -17.23 0.85
CA PRO A 104 -13.37 -18.55 1.16
C PRO A 104 -14.23 -18.55 2.42
N ALA A 105 -15.49 -18.98 2.29
CA ALA A 105 -16.41 -19.06 3.41
C ALA A 105 -15.86 -19.95 4.53
N GLY A 106 -16.00 -19.50 5.79
CA GLY A 106 -15.58 -20.26 6.96
C GLY A 106 -14.09 -20.26 7.27
N VAL A 107 -13.26 -19.56 6.48
CA VAL A 107 -11.81 -19.40 6.75
C VAL A 107 -11.55 -18.20 7.67
N TYR A 108 -12.35 -17.14 7.56
CA TYR A 108 -12.22 -15.92 8.35
C TYR A 108 -13.32 -15.78 9.38
N THR A 109 -12.92 -15.24 10.52
CA THR A 109 -13.83 -14.83 11.58
C THR A 109 -13.78 -13.33 11.78
N ALA A 110 -14.92 -12.76 12.18
CA ALA A 110 -14.97 -11.37 12.62
C ALA A 110 -13.98 -11.15 13.78
N LEU A 111 -13.47 -9.93 13.90
CA LEU A 111 -12.60 -9.58 15.02
C LEU A 111 -13.37 -9.72 16.35
N PRO A 112 -12.68 -10.02 17.47
CA PRO A 112 -13.27 -9.92 18.79
C PRO A 112 -13.89 -8.52 19.01
N GLY A 113 -15.12 -8.45 19.53
CA GLY A 113 -15.77 -7.19 19.88
C GLY A 113 -15.13 -6.50 21.10
N SER A 114 -15.33 -5.19 21.26
CA SER A 114 -14.79 -4.40 22.38
C SER A 114 -13.27 -4.51 22.57
N THR A 115 -12.53 -4.78 21.49
CA THR A 115 -11.09 -5.03 21.54
C THR A 115 -10.35 -3.97 20.71
N PRO A 116 -9.30 -3.32 21.26
CA PRO A 116 -8.50 -2.36 20.49
C PRO A 116 -7.80 -3.02 19.29
N LEU A 117 -7.99 -2.45 18.11
CA LEU A 117 -7.11 -2.66 16.95
C LEU A 117 -6.02 -1.59 17.01
N THR A 118 -4.76 -2.02 17.12
CA THR A 118 -3.60 -1.14 17.22
C THR A 118 -2.69 -1.27 16.01
N PHE A 119 -1.73 -0.37 15.88
CA PHE A 119 -0.65 -0.49 14.90
C PHE A 119 0.73 -0.28 15.51
N SER A 120 1.76 -0.59 14.74
CA SER A 120 3.15 -0.18 14.98
C SER A 120 3.82 0.12 13.65
N PHE A 121 4.65 1.15 13.59
CA PHE A 121 5.50 1.39 12.43
C PHE A 121 6.66 0.41 12.42
N LEU A 122 6.95 -0.14 11.24
CA LEU A 122 8.03 -1.09 11.04
C LEU A 122 9.18 -0.47 10.25
N PRO A 123 10.44 -0.89 10.52
CA PRO A 123 11.53 -0.61 9.61
C PRO A 123 11.38 -1.41 8.32
N ILE A 124 11.70 -0.76 7.20
CA ILE A 124 11.82 -1.33 5.87
C ILE A 124 13.31 -1.42 5.53
N SER A 125 13.73 -2.54 4.94
CA SER A 125 15.09 -2.72 4.43
C SER A 125 15.12 -2.56 2.91
N ILE A 126 15.89 -1.58 2.41
CA ILE A 126 16.12 -1.35 0.97
C ILE A 126 17.62 -1.26 0.75
N GLY A 127 18.20 -2.24 0.05
CA GLY A 127 19.65 -2.36 -0.10
C GLY A 127 20.33 -2.57 1.26
N SER A 128 21.25 -1.68 1.63
CA SER A 128 21.94 -1.69 2.94
C SER A 128 21.24 -0.87 4.00
N ASP A 129 20.20 -0.11 3.64
CA ASP A 129 19.52 0.81 4.55
C ASP A 129 18.33 0.14 5.21
N SER A 130 18.17 0.40 6.51
CA SER A 130 17.00 0.00 7.29
C SER A 130 16.45 1.23 8.01
N ARG A 131 15.26 1.69 7.63
CA ARG A 131 14.60 2.90 8.14
C ARG A 131 13.08 2.74 8.16
N ASN A 132 12.38 3.59 8.89
CA ASN A 132 10.91 3.58 8.90
C ASN A 132 10.28 4.44 7.79
N LEU A 133 11.06 5.34 7.16
CA LEU A 133 10.57 6.27 6.15
C LEU A 133 11.58 6.39 4.99
N PHE A 134 11.09 6.18 3.78
CA PHE A 134 11.83 6.32 2.52
C PHE A 134 11.11 7.28 1.58
N TYR A 135 11.83 7.78 0.58
CA TYR A 135 11.32 8.71 -0.43
C TYR A 135 11.85 8.38 -1.83
N TRP A 136 11.01 8.59 -2.84
CA TRP A 136 11.37 8.63 -4.24
C TRP A 136 10.75 9.87 -4.89
N SER A 137 11.50 10.58 -5.74
CA SER A 137 11.05 11.84 -6.35
C SER A 137 9.98 11.70 -7.44
N GLY A 138 9.58 10.47 -7.79
CA GLY A 138 8.67 10.23 -8.91
C GLY A 138 9.32 10.37 -10.29
N THR A 139 10.64 10.59 -10.35
CA THR A 139 11.37 10.79 -11.59
C THR A 139 12.35 9.65 -11.86
N GLY A 140 12.45 9.23 -13.12
CA GLY A 140 13.33 8.13 -13.53
C GLY A 140 12.83 6.76 -13.10
N SER A 141 13.75 5.82 -12.88
CA SER A 141 13.43 4.50 -12.32
C SER A 141 13.04 4.61 -10.85
N VAL A 142 12.05 3.83 -10.41
CA VAL A 142 11.65 3.77 -9.00
C VAL A 142 12.86 3.37 -8.15
N ALA A 143 13.23 4.26 -7.22
CA ALA A 143 14.37 4.09 -6.33
C ALA A 143 14.11 4.82 -5.02
N PHE A 144 13.52 4.11 -4.06
CA PHE A 144 13.32 4.62 -2.70
C PHE A 144 14.65 4.73 -1.95
N ALA A 145 14.91 5.90 -1.38
CA ALA A 145 16.09 6.17 -0.56
C ALA A 145 15.68 6.70 0.83
N PRO A 146 16.51 6.52 1.87
CA PRO A 146 16.26 7.10 3.18
C PRO A 146 16.07 8.61 3.12
N VAL A 147 15.09 9.13 3.86
CA VAL A 147 14.97 10.59 4.08
C VAL A 147 15.82 11.05 5.25
N GLY A 148 16.09 12.36 5.31
CA GLY A 148 16.75 12.97 6.45
C GLY A 148 15.90 12.92 7.73
N ALA A 149 16.55 13.12 8.88
CA ALA A 149 15.87 13.17 10.17
C ALA A 149 14.97 14.42 10.34
N ASP A 150 15.12 15.40 9.44
CA ASP A 150 14.32 16.61 9.33
C ASP A 150 12.95 16.37 8.68
N VAL A 151 12.72 15.20 8.08
CA VAL A 151 11.43 14.81 7.50
C VAL A 151 10.69 13.87 8.44
N SER A 152 9.43 14.19 8.75
CA SER A 152 8.52 13.34 9.52
C SER A 152 7.28 12.95 8.74
N LEU A 153 6.75 11.78 9.06
CA LEU A 153 5.41 11.35 8.70
C LEU A 153 4.67 11.06 10.00
N ASP A 154 3.51 11.70 10.17
CA ASP A 154 2.66 11.56 11.34
C ASP A 154 1.30 11.00 10.91
N LEU A 155 0.82 10.03 11.69
CA LEU A 155 -0.57 9.57 11.64
C LEU A 155 -1.34 10.18 12.82
N ASP A 156 -2.53 10.69 12.56
CA ASP A 156 -3.42 11.23 13.58
C ASP A 156 -4.86 10.74 13.45
N LYS A 157 -5.56 10.74 14.58
CA LYS A 157 -6.98 10.41 14.67
C LYS A 157 -7.77 11.66 15.07
N GLN A 158 -8.44 12.31 14.12
CA GLN A 158 -9.28 13.47 14.46
C GLN A 158 -10.50 13.07 15.33
N GLY A 159 -10.92 14.02 16.18
CA GLY A 159 -12.13 13.92 17.00
C GLY A 159 -11.87 13.83 18.51
N GLY A 160 -11.54 14.96 19.14
CA GLY A 160 -11.73 15.23 20.59
C GLY A 160 -10.89 14.45 21.61
N GLY A 161 -10.27 13.34 21.20
CA GLY A 161 -9.33 12.56 22.03
C GLY A 161 -8.09 12.09 21.26
N GLY A 162 -7.83 12.72 20.10
CA GLY A 162 -6.89 12.27 19.07
C GLY A 162 -5.44 12.24 19.52
N TRP A 163 -4.79 11.13 19.23
CA TRP A 163 -3.35 10.98 19.35
C TRP A 163 -2.70 11.35 18.01
N THR A 164 -1.42 11.69 18.07
CA THR A 164 -0.53 11.77 16.91
C THR A 164 0.63 10.81 17.17
N THR A 165 1.02 10.05 16.16
CA THR A 165 2.21 9.20 16.22
C THR A 165 2.93 9.24 14.90
N GLY A 166 4.21 9.56 14.94
CA GLY A 166 5.00 9.66 13.75
C GLY A 166 6.32 8.94 13.82
N ILE A 167 6.95 8.97 12.65
CA ILE A 167 8.26 8.43 12.34
C ILE A 167 9.04 9.49 11.58
N ASN A 168 10.35 9.31 11.53
CA ASN A 168 11.24 10.09 10.69
C ASN A 168 12.25 9.17 10.01
N GLY A 169 13.03 9.72 9.08
CA GLY A 169 14.04 8.97 8.33
C GLY A 169 15.24 8.46 9.13
N SER A 170 15.26 8.63 10.46
CA SER A 170 16.44 8.31 11.29
C SER A 170 16.37 6.97 12.01
N SER A 171 15.17 6.46 12.29
CA SER A 171 14.99 5.25 13.11
C SER A 171 14.95 3.99 12.27
N ALA A 172 15.63 2.95 12.74
CA ALA A 172 15.49 1.56 12.29
C ALA A 172 14.72 0.69 13.31
N ALA A 173 14.17 1.31 14.36
CA ALA A 173 13.44 0.61 15.41
C ALA A 173 11.95 0.54 15.09
N VAL A 174 11.29 -0.53 15.53
CA VAL A 174 9.82 -0.58 15.58
C VAL A 174 9.33 0.52 16.51
N ILE A 175 8.42 1.35 16.04
CA ILE A 175 7.79 2.41 16.84
C ILE A 175 6.35 1.99 17.12
N ALA A 176 6.03 1.80 18.40
CA ALA A 176 4.67 1.47 18.81
C ALA A 176 3.72 2.59 18.40
N GLY A 177 2.64 2.21 17.72
CA GLY A 177 1.56 3.10 17.34
C GLY A 177 0.51 3.24 18.44
N ASN A 178 -0.67 3.67 18.02
CA ASN A 178 -1.83 3.86 18.88
C ASN A 178 -2.98 2.91 18.50
N THR A 179 -4.10 3.04 19.22
CA THR A 179 -5.36 2.36 18.85
C THR A 179 -6.02 3.09 17.69
N ILE A 180 -6.18 2.39 16.57
CA ILE A 180 -6.96 2.82 15.40
C ILE A 180 -8.42 2.96 15.83
N GLN A 181 -9.02 1.87 16.31
CA GLN A 181 -10.38 1.84 16.83
C GLN A 181 -10.55 0.70 17.83
N VAL A 182 -11.44 0.87 18.80
CA VAL A 182 -12.00 -0.27 19.54
C VAL A 182 -13.12 -0.87 18.70
N THR A 183 -13.04 -2.16 18.41
CA THR A 183 -14.06 -2.87 17.62
C THR A 183 -15.44 -2.74 18.27
N SER A 184 -16.48 -2.64 17.44
CA SER A 184 -17.85 -2.57 17.96
C SER A 184 -18.23 -3.82 18.76
N ALA A 185 -19.24 -3.69 19.61
CA ALA A 185 -19.78 -4.75 20.46
C ALA A 185 -21.16 -5.24 19.97
N GLY A 186 -21.66 -6.33 20.57
CA GLY A 186 -23.04 -6.79 20.34
C GLY A 186 -23.26 -7.38 18.94
N VAL A 187 -24.36 -6.99 18.28
CA VAL A 187 -24.74 -7.54 16.97
C VAL A 187 -23.80 -7.14 15.84
N SER A 188 -23.05 -6.05 16.02
CA SER A 188 -21.99 -5.59 15.12
C SER A 188 -20.60 -5.93 15.67
N ALA A 189 -20.48 -6.96 16.51
CA ALA A 189 -19.21 -7.30 17.14
C ALA A 189 -18.09 -7.47 16.09
N GLY A 190 -16.96 -6.82 16.36
CA GLY A 190 -15.77 -6.93 15.52
C GLY A 190 -15.63 -5.88 14.42
N THR A 191 -16.64 -5.02 14.19
CA THR A 191 -16.55 -4.04 13.10
C THR A 191 -15.62 -2.87 13.43
N VAL A 192 -14.90 -2.41 12.41
CA VAL A 192 -14.06 -1.21 12.38
C VAL A 192 -14.35 -0.47 11.08
N HIS A 193 -14.40 0.85 11.12
CA HIS A 193 -14.36 1.72 9.96
C HIS A 193 -13.82 3.07 10.43
N THR A 194 -12.51 3.24 10.31
CA THR A 194 -11.80 4.45 10.76
C THR A 194 -10.75 4.83 9.73
N HIS A 195 -10.73 6.11 9.41
CA HIS A 195 -9.68 6.71 8.60
C HIS A 195 -8.70 7.44 9.52
N LEU A 196 -7.41 7.31 9.23
CA LEU A 196 -6.37 8.08 9.88
C LEU A 196 -5.95 9.20 8.94
N PHE A 197 -5.63 10.36 9.51
CA PHE A 197 -5.02 11.43 8.76
C PHE A 197 -3.54 11.17 8.66
N THR A 198 -2.98 11.44 7.48
CA THR A 198 -1.56 11.37 7.24
C THR A 198 -1.05 12.79 7.03
N SER A 199 0.03 13.15 7.72
CA SER A 199 0.73 14.40 7.46
C SER A 199 2.23 14.16 7.27
N ILE A 200 2.83 14.93 6.37
CA ILE A 200 4.26 14.92 6.09
C ILE A 200 4.79 16.33 6.33
N ALA A 201 5.86 16.44 7.10
CA ALA A 201 6.49 17.71 7.42
C ALA A 201 8.00 17.65 7.20
N LYS A 202 8.60 18.80 6.91
CA LYS A 202 10.06 18.98 6.82
C LYS A 202 10.49 20.18 7.64
N ALA A 203 11.50 20.02 8.49
CA ALA A 203 11.91 21.08 9.39
C ALA A 203 12.45 22.31 8.60
N GLY A 204 11.73 23.43 8.69
CA GLY A 204 12.13 24.69 8.07
C GLY A 204 11.83 24.83 6.57
N ALA A 205 11.10 23.88 5.97
CA ALA A 205 10.71 23.92 4.56
C ALA A 205 9.42 23.13 4.31
N ALA A 206 8.82 23.28 3.12
CA ALA A 206 7.83 22.31 2.67
C ALA A 206 8.49 20.95 2.40
N PRO A 207 7.79 19.82 2.62
CA PRO A 207 8.24 18.51 2.14
C PRO A 207 8.50 18.52 0.62
N ASP A 208 9.44 17.70 0.18
CA ASP A 208 9.70 17.54 -1.25
C ASP A 208 8.52 16.77 -1.89
N GLN A 209 8.08 17.20 -3.08
CA GLN A 209 7.03 16.50 -3.85
C GLN A 209 7.56 15.17 -4.40
N GLY A 210 6.78 14.09 -4.27
CA GLY A 210 7.16 12.75 -4.68
C GLY A 210 6.40 11.69 -3.89
N PHE A 211 7.01 10.54 -3.66
CA PHE A 211 6.39 9.39 -3.02
C PHE A 211 7.14 9.03 -1.74
N TYR A 212 6.41 8.98 -0.63
CA TYR A 212 6.92 8.56 0.66
C TYR A 212 6.46 7.14 0.96
N LEU A 213 7.36 6.30 1.45
CA LEU A 213 7.10 4.90 1.76
C LEU A 213 7.32 4.63 3.24
N TYR A 214 6.31 4.06 3.88
CA TYR A 214 6.39 3.55 5.24
C TYR A 214 5.65 2.22 5.37
N ALA A 215 5.91 1.49 6.47
CA ALA A 215 5.29 0.22 6.75
C ALA A 215 4.65 0.17 8.13
N MET A 216 3.58 -0.59 8.28
CA MET A 216 2.87 -0.83 9.52
C MET A 216 2.67 -2.32 9.79
N GLN A 217 2.47 -2.67 11.06
CA GLN A 217 1.91 -3.94 11.48
C GLN A 217 0.67 -3.68 12.32
N LEU A 218 -0.38 -4.47 12.15
CA LEU A 218 -1.57 -4.41 12.99
C LEU A 218 -1.46 -5.39 14.16
N GLY A 219 -2.00 -4.97 15.31
CA GLY A 219 -2.01 -5.74 16.55
C GLY A 219 -3.39 -5.79 17.19
N MET A 220 -3.68 -6.90 17.85
CA MET A 220 -4.89 -7.07 18.66
C MET A 220 -4.64 -8.10 19.76
N THR A 221 -5.02 -7.79 21.00
CA THR A 221 -4.83 -8.71 22.13
C THR A 221 -5.54 -10.04 21.88
N GLY A 222 -4.81 -11.14 22.10
CA GLY A 222 -5.32 -12.50 21.88
C GLY A 222 -5.14 -13.03 20.46
N LEU A 223 -4.63 -12.21 19.54
CA LEU A 223 -4.24 -12.60 18.19
C LEU A 223 -2.75 -12.32 17.95
N GLN A 224 -2.14 -13.08 17.06
CA GLN A 224 -0.84 -12.76 16.50
C GLN A 224 -0.97 -11.53 15.60
N SER A 225 0.05 -10.67 15.61
CA SER A 225 0.12 -9.50 14.73
C SER A 225 -0.01 -9.88 13.26
N SER A 226 -0.51 -8.95 12.45
CA SER A 226 -0.61 -9.14 11.01
C SER A 226 0.77 -9.26 10.35
N ASP A 227 0.78 -9.63 9.07
CA ASP A 227 1.90 -9.31 8.20
C ASP A 227 2.09 -7.79 8.05
N SER A 228 3.22 -7.37 7.50
CA SER A 228 3.51 -5.97 7.18
C SER A 228 2.58 -5.43 6.10
N LEU A 229 2.05 -4.24 6.35
CA LEU A 229 1.37 -3.36 5.40
C LEU A 229 2.38 -2.31 4.92
N TYR A 230 2.30 -1.94 3.65
CA TYR A 230 3.11 -0.87 3.07
C TYR A 230 2.20 0.22 2.51
N PHE A 231 2.61 1.47 2.71
CA PHE A 231 1.87 2.63 2.24
C PHE A 231 2.79 3.47 1.37
N VAL A 232 2.31 3.79 0.16
CA VAL A 232 2.95 4.72 -0.75
C VAL A 232 2.11 5.99 -0.77
N VAL A 233 2.65 7.05 -0.18
CA VAL A 233 1.96 8.33 -0.06
C VAL A 233 2.51 9.31 -1.09
N GLY A 234 1.66 9.70 -2.04
CA GLY A 234 1.93 10.77 -2.99
C GLY A 234 1.84 12.13 -2.30
N ALA A 235 2.96 12.83 -2.22
CA ALA A 235 3.04 14.20 -1.75
C ALA A 235 3.14 15.13 -2.96
N LEU A 236 2.10 15.91 -3.24
CA LEU A 236 2.08 16.83 -4.38
C LEU A 236 1.43 18.17 -4.05
N ASP A 237 1.81 19.21 -4.80
CA ASP A 237 1.09 20.49 -4.81
C ASP A 237 0.34 20.64 -6.15
N PRO A 238 -0.96 20.32 -6.19
CA PRO A 238 -1.73 20.37 -7.43
C PRO A 238 -1.83 21.77 -8.02
N ALA A 239 -1.61 22.83 -7.23
CA ALA A 239 -1.60 24.21 -7.73
C ALA A 239 -0.36 24.52 -8.60
N THR A 240 0.69 23.70 -8.50
CA THR A 240 1.95 23.85 -9.23
C THR A 240 2.05 22.96 -10.47
N LEU A 241 1.12 22.01 -10.64
CA LEU A 241 1.15 21.03 -11.71
C LEU A 241 0.20 21.40 -12.85
N THR A 242 0.67 21.23 -14.08
CA THR A 242 -0.21 21.16 -15.25
C THR A 242 -0.99 19.84 -15.23
N PRO A 243 -2.12 19.74 -15.97
CA PRO A 243 -2.86 18.48 -16.07
C PRO A 243 -2.02 17.30 -16.58
N GLU A 244 -1.04 17.54 -17.46
CA GLU A 244 -0.13 16.51 -17.95
C GLU A 244 0.83 16.05 -16.85
N GLN A 245 1.42 16.98 -16.09
CA GLN A 245 2.29 16.63 -14.96
C GLN A 245 1.55 15.92 -13.84
N PHE A 246 0.28 16.25 -13.60
CA PHE A 246 -0.55 15.54 -12.65
C PHE A 246 -0.80 14.09 -13.13
N ALA A 247 -1.14 13.87 -14.40
CA ALA A 247 -1.29 12.52 -14.94
C ALA A 247 0.02 11.70 -14.92
N ASP A 248 1.16 12.35 -15.15
CA ASP A 248 2.48 11.71 -14.99
C ASP A 248 2.76 11.33 -13.53
N PHE A 249 2.34 12.17 -12.57
CA PHE A 249 2.44 11.88 -11.14
C PHE A 249 1.61 10.64 -10.76
N GLU A 250 0.35 10.57 -11.17
CA GLU A 250 -0.51 9.39 -10.95
C GLU A 250 0.09 8.11 -11.53
N THR A 251 0.65 8.21 -12.73
CA THR A 251 1.35 7.10 -13.37
C THR A 251 2.57 6.67 -12.55
N ALA A 252 3.35 7.62 -12.05
CA ALA A 252 4.50 7.34 -11.19
C ALA A 252 4.08 6.72 -9.86
N HIS A 253 2.96 7.14 -9.26
CA HIS A 253 2.42 6.57 -8.03
C HIS A 253 2.12 5.08 -8.20
N GLY A 254 1.38 4.71 -9.25
CA GLY A 254 1.10 3.31 -9.56
C GLY A 254 2.38 2.48 -9.81
N LEU A 255 3.41 3.08 -10.43
CA LEU A 255 4.72 2.42 -10.59
C LEU A 255 5.43 2.20 -9.26
N ALA A 256 5.33 3.15 -8.32
CA ALA A 256 5.88 3.01 -6.98
C ALA A 256 5.20 1.88 -6.21
N GLU A 257 3.88 1.79 -6.26
CA GLU A 257 3.12 0.70 -5.61
C GLU A 257 3.52 -0.66 -6.16
N VAL A 258 3.55 -0.81 -7.49
CA VAL A 258 3.98 -2.04 -8.15
C VAL A 258 5.42 -2.40 -7.79
N TRP A 259 6.31 -1.42 -7.65
CA TRP A 259 7.67 -1.66 -7.19
C TRP A 259 7.70 -2.19 -5.76
N VAL A 260 6.94 -1.60 -4.84
CA VAL A 260 6.87 -2.05 -3.44
C VAL A 260 6.31 -3.47 -3.36
N GLU A 261 5.25 -3.76 -4.12
CA GLU A 261 4.64 -5.10 -4.18
C GLU A 261 5.69 -6.14 -4.61
N ASN A 262 6.43 -5.86 -5.68
CA ASN A 262 7.41 -6.79 -6.25
C ASN A 262 8.71 -6.94 -5.43
N ASN A 263 9.09 -5.92 -4.65
CA ASN A 263 10.40 -5.90 -3.99
C ASN A 263 10.33 -6.09 -2.47
N LEU A 264 9.22 -5.70 -1.82
CA LEU A 264 9.10 -5.64 -0.36
C LEU A 264 7.93 -6.47 0.16
N ALA A 265 6.82 -6.46 -0.57
CA ALA A 265 5.63 -7.21 -0.18
C ALA A 265 5.58 -8.62 -0.77
N ALA A 266 6.60 -9.02 -1.54
CA ALA A 266 6.65 -10.26 -2.30
C ALA A 266 6.08 -11.42 -1.49
N VAL A 267 4.88 -11.82 -1.88
CA VAL A 267 4.20 -12.98 -1.34
C VAL A 267 5.12 -14.16 -1.57
N PRO A 268 5.45 -14.98 -0.55
CA PRO A 268 6.17 -16.21 -0.78
C PRO A 268 5.39 -17.00 -1.83
N GLU A 269 5.97 -17.16 -3.03
CA GLU A 269 5.39 -18.01 -4.07
C GLU A 269 4.90 -19.29 -3.39
N PRO A 270 3.60 -19.65 -3.50
CA PRO A 270 3.09 -20.84 -2.84
C PRO A 270 3.98 -21.98 -3.30
N ALA A 271 4.78 -22.51 -2.36
CA ALA A 271 5.92 -23.35 -2.67
C ALA A 271 5.50 -24.38 -3.72
N SER A 272 5.94 -24.18 -4.96
CA SER A 272 5.40 -24.89 -6.13
C SER A 272 5.83 -26.37 -6.16
N PHE A 273 6.30 -26.89 -5.02
CA PHE A 273 6.64 -28.27 -4.76
C PHE A 273 5.43 -29.15 -4.38
N ALA A 274 4.23 -28.60 -4.20
CA ALA A 274 3.03 -29.41 -3.91
C ALA A 274 2.24 -29.85 -5.16
N ILE A 275 2.49 -29.29 -6.35
CA ILE A 275 1.79 -29.65 -7.60
C ILE A 275 2.78 -30.14 -8.67
N ILE A 276 3.64 -31.10 -8.31
CA ILE A 276 4.18 -32.08 -9.28
C ILE A 276 3.58 -33.48 -9.00
N GLY A 277 2.72 -33.61 -7.98
CA GLY A 277 2.12 -34.89 -7.59
C GLY A 277 0.82 -35.26 -8.31
N LEU A 278 0.06 -34.31 -8.88
CA LEU A 278 -1.27 -34.61 -9.44
C LEU A 278 -1.60 -33.73 -10.65
N GLY A 279 -1.56 -34.32 -11.85
CA GLY A 279 -2.52 -33.98 -12.90
C GLY A 279 -2.01 -33.17 -14.09
N LEU A 280 -1.22 -33.80 -14.96
CA LEU A 280 -1.37 -33.62 -16.40
C LEU A 280 -2.81 -34.00 -16.80
N ALA A 281 -3.73 -33.03 -16.92
CA ALA A 281 -4.93 -33.07 -17.79
C ALA A 281 -5.79 -31.81 -17.59
N GLY A 282 -5.77 -30.86 -18.53
CA GLY A 282 -6.71 -29.73 -18.49
C GLY A 282 -6.28 -28.54 -19.33
N LEU A 283 -6.19 -28.73 -20.64
CA LEU A 283 -5.90 -27.70 -21.64
C LEU A 283 -7.16 -26.86 -21.94
N VAL A 284 -6.96 -25.56 -22.23
CA VAL A 284 -7.86 -24.60 -22.93
C VAL A 284 -8.90 -23.82 -22.09
N GLY A 285 -8.78 -22.48 -22.06
CA GLY A 285 -9.91 -21.61 -21.70
C GLY A 285 -9.63 -20.12 -21.41
N THR A 286 -9.61 -19.30 -22.47
CA THR A 286 -9.92 -17.85 -22.53
C THR A 286 -9.06 -16.81 -21.79
N ALA A 287 -8.38 -16.02 -22.63
CA ALA A 287 -7.79 -14.73 -22.33
C ALA A 287 -8.83 -13.62 -22.07
N SER A 288 -8.43 -12.66 -21.23
CA SER A 288 -8.79 -11.24 -21.20
C SER A 288 -10.27 -10.83 -21.12
N ARG A 289 -10.70 -10.41 -19.92
CA ARG A 289 -11.77 -9.41 -19.76
C ARG A 289 -11.15 -8.10 -19.25
N GLY A 290 -10.81 -7.23 -20.19
CA GLY A 290 -10.55 -5.82 -19.93
C GLY A 290 -11.87 -5.09 -19.69
N ILE A 291 -11.90 -4.32 -18.61
CA ILE A 291 -13.01 -3.49 -18.16
C ILE A 291 -13.15 -2.28 -19.09
N ARG A 292 -14.39 -1.96 -19.45
CA ARG A 292 -14.77 -0.74 -20.18
C ARG A 292 -15.57 0.15 -19.24
N SER A 293 -15.13 1.39 -19.06
CA SER A 293 -15.91 2.46 -18.44
C SER A 293 -16.33 3.50 -19.49
N ARG A 294 -17.45 4.17 -19.22
CA ARG A 294 -17.77 5.50 -19.73
C ARG A 294 -18.84 6.13 -18.84
N THR A 295 -18.51 7.19 -18.10
CA THR A 295 -19.32 8.42 -18.07
C THR A 295 -18.60 9.60 -17.41
N ASN A 296 -18.49 10.69 -18.17
CA ASN A 296 -18.04 12.03 -17.78
C ASN A 296 -18.85 12.66 -16.63
N ARG A 297 -18.20 13.45 -15.77
CA ARG A 297 -18.63 14.79 -15.28
C ARG A 297 -17.36 15.59 -14.95
N ARG A 298 -17.08 16.76 -15.56
CA ARG A 298 -17.63 18.11 -15.30
C ARG A 298 -17.60 18.52 -13.84
#